data_AF-A0A1I4DKX5-F1
#
_entry.id   AF-A0A1I4DKX5-F1
#
_cell.length_a   1.000
_cell.length_b   1.000
_cell.length_c   1.000
_cell.angle_alpha   90.00
_cell.angle_beta   90.00
_cell.angle_gamma   90.00
#
_symmetry.space_group_name_H-M   'P 1'
#
loop_
_entity.id
_entity.type
_entity.pdbx_description
1 polymer ?
#
loop_
_entity_poly.entity_id
_entity_poly.type
_entity_poly.pdbx_seq_one_letter_code
_entity_poly.pdbx_strand_id
1 'polypeptide(L)'
;MNMNFLLNRLMRYVARRGLRDLKKLIPSESTRLEQPHAPVHLDEAHLQLHLFGANFPSRSEADAFCTPPPGTDLPSRLTQELDGAFIDENEVEVVHGDILARLLEFMPSDEADDIMLRLAGDDTLIMITENAFHDLPYTVDDTEHLTYLGHVIVDV
;
A
#
# COMPACT_ATOMS: atom_id res chain seq x y z
N MET A 1 -26.95 -13.13 2.34
CA MET A 1 -25.52 -13.33 2.67
C MET A 1 -25.34 -14.77 3.14
N ASN A 2 -24.49 -15.57 2.47
CA ASN A 2 -24.45 -17.02 2.63
C ASN A 2 -23.38 -17.45 3.66
N MET A 3 -23.69 -18.33 4.60
CA MET A 3 -22.80 -18.71 5.71
C MET A 3 -21.48 -19.35 5.23
N ASN A 4 -21.54 -20.09 4.13
CA ASN A 4 -20.35 -20.66 3.48
C ASN A 4 -19.41 -19.58 2.90
N PHE A 5 -19.95 -18.42 2.49
CA PHE A 5 -19.14 -17.32 1.98
C PHE A 5 -18.32 -16.68 3.11
N LEU A 6 -18.94 -16.47 4.28
CA LEU A 6 -18.27 -15.90 5.45
C LEU A 6 -17.16 -16.83 6.00
N LEU A 7 -17.41 -18.13 6.07
CA LEU A 7 -16.41 -19.12 6.48
C LEU A 7 -15.22 -19.17 5.52
N ASN A 8 -15.47 -19.18 4.21
CA ASN A 8 -14.39 -19.13 3.22
C ASN A 8 -13.61 -17.81 3.25
N ARG A 9 -14.28 -16.69 3.60
CA ARG A 9 -13.63 -15.39 3.78
C ARG A 9 -12.71 -15.39 5.01
N LEU A 10 -13.20 -15.91 6.13
CA LEU A 10 -12.43 -16.04 7.37
C LEU A 10 -11.22 -16.97 7.21
N MET A 11 -11.38 -18.12 6.56
CA MET A 11 -10.26 -19.06 6.33
C MET A 11 -9.18 -18.45 5.43
N ARG A 12 -9.57 -17.73 4.37
CA ARG A 12 -8.62 -17.00 3.52
C ARG A 12 -7.90 -15.90 4.29
N TYR A 13 -8.61 -15.17 5.15
CA TYR A 13 -8.03 -14.15 6.02
C TYR A 13 -6.97 -14.73 6.96
N VAL A 14 -7.30 -15.79 7.70
CA VAL A 14 -6.37 -16.44 8.65
C VAL A 14 -5.14 -16.99 7.94
N ALA A 15 -5.32 -17.64 6.79
CA ALA A 15 -4.21 -18.17 6.00
C ALA A 15 -3.26 -17.07 5.51
N ARG A 16 -3.79 -15.95 5.03
CA ARG A 16 -2.97 -14.82 4.53
C ARG A 16 -2.23 -14.11 5.67
N ARG A 17 -2.90 -13.88 6.80
CA ARG A 17 -2.27 -13.28 7.99
C ARG A 17 -1.12 -14.14 8.51
N GLY A 18 -1.35 -15.45 8.66
CA GLY A 18 -0.31 -16.38 9.09
C GLY A 18 0.89 -16.45 8.13
N LEU A 19 0.66 -16.41 6.82
CA LEU A 19 1.74 -16.38 5.82
C LEU A 19 2.54 -15.06 5.87
N ARG A 20 1.88 -13.93 6.10
CA ARG A 20 2.54 -12.61 6.24
C ARG A 20 3.42 -12.55 7.49
N ASP A 21 2.91 -13.00 8.63
CA ASP A 21 3.69 -13.02 9.87
C ASP A 21 4.95 -13.89 9.73
N LEU A 22 4.84 -15.00 9.00
CA LEU A 22 6.00 -15.84 8.65
C LEU A 22 6.98 -15.15 7.68
N LYS A 23 6.49 -14.38 6.70
CA LYS A 23 7.34 -13.61 5.76
C LYS A 23 8.05 -12.45 6.48
N LYS A 24 7.46 -11.83 7.50
CA LYS A 24 8.14 -10.84 8.34
C LYS A 24 9.27 -11.43 9.20
N LEU A 25 9.12 -12.68 9.63
CA LEU A 25 10.09 -13.39 10.47
C LEU A 25 11.27 -13.97 9.69
N ILE A 26 11.12 -14.14 8.38
CA ILE A 26 12.18 -14.55 7.47
C ILE A 26 12.43 -13.34 6.58
N PRO A 27 13.35 -12.41 6.93
CA PRO A 27 13.73 -11.36 6.01
C PRO A 27 14.32 -12.05 4.79
N SER A 28 13.49 -12.26 3.77
CA SER A 28 13.96 -12.76 2.51
C SER A 28 14.77 -11.61 1.92
N GLU A 29 16.09 -11.63 2.14
CA GLU A 29 17.03 -10.96 1.25
C GLU A 29 16.69 -11.48 -0.15
N SER A 30 15.89 -10.70 -0.88
CA SER A 30 15.49 -11.02 -2.23
C SER A 30 16.76 -10.99 -3.07
N THR A 31 17.27 -12.17 -3.40
CA THR A 31 18.42 -12.33 -4.30
C THR A 31 18.04 -12.08 -5.77
N ARG A 32 16.79 -11.70 -6.05
CA ARG A 32 16.40 -11.13 -7.33
C ARG A 32 16.61 -9.62 -7.24
N LEU A 33 17.51 -9.09 -8.07
CA LEU A 33 17.47 -7.69 -8.45
C LEU A 33 16.10 -7.47 -9.08
N GLU A 34 15.16 -6.87 -8.34
CA GLU A 34 13.90 -6.44 -8.92
C GLU A 34 14.24 -5.44 -10.03
N GLN A 35 13.74 -5.72 -11.23
CA GLN A 35 13.94 -4.79 -12.33
C GLN A 35 13.05 -3.57 -12.06
N PRO A 36 13.61 -2.35 -12.14
CA PRO A 36 12.81 -1.14 -12.00
C PRO A 36 11.61 -1.18 -12.93
N HIS A 37 10.44 -0.93 -12.36
CA HIS A 37 9.22 -0.77 -13.12
C HIS A 37 9.35 0.49 -13.98
N ALA A 38 8.94 0.39 -15.24
CA ALA A 38 8.88 1.55 -16.11
C ALA A 38 7.65 2.39 -15.72
N PRO A 39 7.72 3.72 -15.79
CA PRO A 39 6.58 4.57 -15.53
C PRO A 39 5.42 4.24 -16.47
N VAL A 40 4.21 4.24 -15.93
CA VAL A 40 2.99 3.94 -16.65
C VAL A 40 2.35 5.24 -17.11
N HIS A 41 2.18 5.39 -18.42
CA HIS A 41 1.44 6.51 -18.99
C HIS A 41 -0.01 6.08 -19.24
N LEU A 42 -0.91 6.51 -18.35
CA LEU A 42 -2.35 6.41 -18.55
C LEU A 42 -2.89 7.65 -19.27
N ASP A 43 -4.14 7.60 -19.72
CA ASP A 43 -4.81 8.79 -20.23
C ASP A 43 -5.27 9.70 -19.08
N GLU A 44 -5.80 10.88 -19.40
CA GLU A 44 -6.20 11.87 -18.38
C GLU A 44 -7.39 11.42 -17.50
N ALA A 45 -8.06 10.32 -17.83
CA ALA A 45 -9.24 9.83 -17.12
C ALA A 45 -8.90 8.74 -16.10
N HIS A 46 -7.69 8.18 -16.12
CA HIS A 46 -7.30 7.08 -15.25
C HIS A 46 -6.02 7.38 -14.46
N LEU A 47 -5.96 6.86 -13.24
CA LEU A 47 -4.81 6.97 -12.36
C LEU A 47 -4.42 5.59 -11.82
N GLN A 48 -3.13 5.30 -11.79
CA GLN A 48 -2.61 4.11 -11.13
C GLN A 48 -2.25 4.44 -9.68
N LEU A 49 -2.75 3.63 -8.75
CA LEU A 49 -2.50 3.73 -7.32
C LEU A 49 -1.74 2.48 -6.86
N HIS A 50 -0.60 2.70 -6.20
CA HIS A 50 0.13 1.66 -5.47
C HIS A 50 -0.35 1.62 -4.03
N LEU A 51 -0.75 0.43 -3.58
CA LEU A 51 -1.40 0.25 -2.30
C LEU A 51 -0.47 -0.46 -1.32
N PHE A 52 -0.35 0.07 -0.09
CA PHE A 52 0.43 -0.52 0.98
C PHE A 52 -0.41 -0.66 2.25
N GLY A 53 -0.34 -1.83 2.87
CA GLY A 53 -0.87 -2.07 4.20
C GLY A 53 0.18 -1.81 5.27
N ALA A 54 -0.20 -1.14 6.35
CA ALA A 54 0.67 -0.87 7.49
C ALA A 54 -0.14 -0.89 8.79
N ASN A 55 0.58 -0.96 9.92
CA ASN A 55 -0.03 -0.82 11.24
C ASN A 55 0.59 0.36 11.97
N PHE A 56 -0.21 1.34 12.35
CA PHE A 56 0.22 2.49 13.13
C PHE A 56 -0.67 2.69 14.35
N PRO A 57 -0.10 3.04 15.52
CA PRO A 57 -0.89 3.28 16.74
C PRO A 57 -1.94 4.40 16.59
N SER A 58 -1.71 5.34 15.68
CA SER A 58 -2.66 6.43 15.39
C SER A 58 -2.47 6.98 13.97
N ARG A 59 -3.50 7.68 13.47
CA ARG A 59 -3.42 8.45 12.22
C ARG A 59 -2.26 9.43 12.21
N SER A 60 -2.00 10.11 13.33
CA SER A 60 -0.89 11.08 13.41
C SER A 60 0.48 10.43 13.23
N GLU A 61 0.64 9.17 13.65
CA GLU A 61 1.89 8.44 13.46
C GLU A 61 2.03 7.93 12.02
N ALA A 62 0.93 7.51 11.40
CA ALA A 62 0.91 7.16 9.98
C ALA A 62 1.24 8.38 9.10
N ASP A 63 0.63 9.54 9.38
CA ASP A 63 0.92 10.79 8.66
C ASP A 63 2.39 11.20 8.84
N ALA A 64 2.92 11.10 10.07
CA ALA A 64 4.34 11.41 10.35
C ALA A 64 5.33 10.45 9.67
N PHE A 65 4.90 9.22 9.37
CA PHE A 65 5.71 8.26 8.62
C PHE A 65 5.81 8.65 7.15
N CYS A 66 4.69 9.09 6.57
CA CYS A 66 4.59 9.47 5.15
C CYS A 66 5.03 10.91 4.86
N THR A 67 5.28 11.75 5.86
CA THR A 67 5.66 13.15 5.66
C THR A 67 7.10 13.44 6.12
N PRO A 68 7.80 14.40 5.48
CA PRO A 68 9.11 14.83 5.94
C PRO A 68 9.06 15.38 7.36
N PRO A 69 10.06 15.09 8.21
CA PRO A 69 10.09 15.64 9.56
C PRO A 69 10.15 17.18 9.53
N PRO A 70 9.32 17.87 10.34
CA PRO A 70 9.19 19.32 10.26
C PRO A 70 10.51 20.02 10.62
N GLY A 71 10.89 21.00 9.80
CA GLY A 71 12.10 21.79 10.00
C GLY A 71 13.40 21.04 9.64
N THR A 72 13.31 19.97 8.85
CA THR A 72 14.46 19.23 8.33
C THR A 72 14.36 19.08 6.82
N ASP A 73 15.52 18.93 6.15
CA ASP A 73 15.61 18.58 4.73
C ASP A 73 15.71 17.06 4.51
N LEU A 74 15.36 16.27 5.54
CA LEU A 74 15.41 14.81 5.46
C LEU A 74 14.15 14.28 4.75
N PRO A 75 14.29 13.25 3.91
CA PRO A 75 13.14 12.60 3.30
C PRO A 75 12.23 11.97 4.37
N SER A 76 10.96 11.75 4.03
CA SER A 76 10.03 11.00 4.88
C SER A 76 10.53 9.58 5.19
N ARG A 77 9.98 8.93 6.22
CA ARG A 77 10.32 7.53 6.51
C ARG A 77 9.87 6.60 5.40
N LEU A 78 8.73 6.89 4.78
CA LEU A 78 8.25 6.21 3.58
C LEU A 78 9.32 6.19 2.47
N THR A 79 9.83 7.36 2.09
CA THR A 79 10.86 7.49 1.04
C THR A 79 12.19 6.85 1.45
N GLN A 80 12.51 6.80 2.74
CA GLN A 80 13.69 6.08 3.23
C GLN A 80 13.56 4.56 3.13
N GLU A 81 12.37 4.00 3.36
CA GLU A 81 12.12 2.56 3.30
C GLU A 81 11.93 2.05 1.87
N LEU A 82 11.36 2.88 1.00
CA LEU A 82 11.22 2.61 -0.43
C LEU A 82 12.41 3.22 -1.18
N ASP A 83 13.63 2.82 -0.81
CA ASP A 83 14.89 3.39 -1.33
C ASP A 83 15.11 3.20 -2.85
N GLY A 84 14.34 2.31 -3.47
CA GLY A 84 14.29 2.11 -4.91
C GLY A 84 13.29 3.02 -5.65
N ALA A 85 12.65 3.96 -4.97
CA ALA A 85 11.70 4.91 -5.56
C ALA A 85 11.95 6.32 -5.03
N PHE A 86 11.91 7.31 -5.92
CA PHE A 86 11.68 8.69 -5.50
C PHE A 86 10.17 8.86 -5.29
N ILE A 87 9.75 9.40 -4.14
CA ILE A 87 8.34 9.57 -3.82
C ILE A 87 8.10 11.04 -3.47
N ASP A 88 7.24 11.69 -4.24
CA ASP A 88 6.64 12.97 -3.88
C ASP A 88 5.58 12.75 -2.81
N GLU A 89 5.83 13.22 -1.59
CA GLU A 89 4.91 13.03 -0.48
C GLU A 89 3.58 13.77 -0.65
N ASN A 90 3.45 14.72 -1.58
CA ASN A 90 2.16 15.37 -1.89
C ASN A 90 1.21 14.45 -2.66
N GLU A 91 1.75 13.41 -3.27
CA GLU A 91 1.03 12.40 -4.06
C GLU A 91 0.78 11.11 -3.25
N VAL A 92 0.92 11.20 -1.92
CA VAL A 92 0.69 10.12 -0.97
C VAL A 92 -0.55 10.41 -0.13
N GLU A 93 -1.48 9.46 -0.11
CA GLU A 93 -2.65 9.52 0.76
C GLU A 93 -2.57 8.46 1.86
N VAL A 94 -2.87 8.88 3.08
CA VAL A 94 -2.88 8.01 4.28
C VAL A 94 -4.29 7.87 4.81
N VAL A 95 -4.75 6.63 4.92
CA VAL A 95 -6.07 6.26 5.43
C VAL A 95 -5.90 5.35 6.64
N HIS A 96 -6.13 5.89 7.84
CA HIS A 96 -6.11 5.14 9.10
C HIS A 96 -7.54 4.84 9.56
N GLY A 97 -7.87 3.57 9.77
CA GLY A 97 -9.18 3.13 10.25
C GLY A 97 -10.17 2.75 9.14
N ASP A 98 -11.06 3.65 8.74
CA ASP A 98 -12.20 3.35 7.84
C ASP A 98 -11.80 3.19 6.37
N ILE A 99 -10.90 2.25 6.12
CA ILE A 99 -10.28 1.99 4.82
C ILE A 99 -11.31 1.54 3.78
N LEU A 100 -12.26 0.69 4.18
CA LEU A 100 -13.28 0.18 3.26
C LEU A 100 -14.15 1.31 2.71
N ALA A 101 -14.56 2.27 3.55
CA ALA A 101 -15.34 3.41 3.09
C ALA A 101 -14.57 4.22 2.03
N ARG A 102 -13.26 4.47 2.27
CA ARG A 102 -12.42 5.21 1.32
C ARG A 102 -12.25 4.46 0.00
N LEU A 103 -12.00 3.15 0.02
CA LEU A 103 -11.89 2.35 -1.20
C LEU A 103 -13.18 2.41 -2.05
N LEU A 104 -14.34 2.30 -1.40
CA LEU A 104 -15.64 2.31 -2.09
C LEU A 104 -15.98 3.65 -2.78
N GLU A 105 -15.23 4.71 -2.53
CA GLU A 105 -15.40 5.99 -3.22
C GLU A 105 -14.95 5.93 -4.68
N PHE A 106 -14.02 5.03 -5.02
CA PHE A 106 -13.39 4.99 -6.34
C PHE A 106 -13.31 3.59 -6.95
N MET A 107 -13.82 2.55 -6.29
CA MET A 107 -13.90 1.21 -6.87
C MET A 107 -15.16 0.43 -6.44
N PRO A 108 -15.52 -0.64 -7.17
CA PRO A 108 -16.65 -1.49 -6.84
C PRO A 108 -16.41 -2.30 -5.56
N SER A 109 -17.50 -2.74 -4.92
CA SER A 109 -17.43 -3.39 -3.60
C SER A 109 -16.66 -4.71 -3.56
N ASP A 110 -16.66 -5.47 -4.65
CA ASP A 110 -15.93 -6.73 -4.76
C ASP A 110 -14.41 -6.51 -4.85
N GLU A 111 -13.97 -5.49 -5.58
CA GLU A 111 -12.55 -5.10 -5.63
C GLU A 111 -12.06 -4.54 -4.28
N ALA A 112 -12.89 -3.68 -3.65
CA ALA A 112 -12.60 -3.16 -2.32
C ALA A 112 -12.50 -4.30 -1.28
N ASP A 113 -13.41 -5.28 -1.35
CA ASP A 113 -13.38 -6.46 -0.49
C ASP A 113 -12.10 -7.31 -0.70
N ASP A 114 -11.63 -7.42 -1.93
CA ASP A 114 -10.39 -8.13 -2.25
C ASP A 114 -9.16 -7.41 -1.71
N ILE A 115 -9.11 -6.08 -1.76
CA ILE A 115 -8.05 -5.28 -1.11
C ILE A 115 -8.13 -5.41 0.41
N MET A 116 -9.33 -5.34 1.01
CA MET A 116 -9.51 -5.57 2.45
C MET A 116 -9.04 -6.97 2.88
N LEU A 117 -9.23 -7.98 2.01
CA LEU A 117 -8.68 -9.32 2.22
C LEU A 117 -7.16 -9.39 2.08
N ARG A 118 -6.55 -8.49 1.30
CA ARG A 118 -5.09 -8.38 1.18
C ARG A 118 -4.50 -7.63 2.37
N LEU A 119 -5.13 -6.56 2.85
CA LEU A 119 -4.74 -5.83 4.08
C LEU A 119 -4.62 -6.76 5.29
N ALA A 120 -5.38 -7.86 5.34
CA ALA A 120 -5.22 -8.91 6.36
C ALA A 120 -5.27 -8.40 7.82
N GLY A 121 -5.94 -7.28 8.06
CA GLY A 121 -6.10 -6.67 9.38
C GLY A 121 -5.17 -5.50 9.68
N ASP A 122 -4.36 -5.09 8.71
CA ASP A 122 -3.64 -3.81 8.76
C ASP A 122 -4.64 -2.66 8.97
N ASP A 123 -4.35 -1.77 9.91
CA ASP A 123 -5.24 -0.65 10.30
C ASP A 123 -5.03 0.61 9.46
N THR A 124 -4.01 0.62 8.61
CA THR A 124 -3.64 1.74 7.77
C THR A 124 -3.45 1.29 6.32
N LEU A 125 -4.06 2.03 5.40
CA LEU A 125 -3.80 1.96 3.97
C LEU A 125 -3.04 3.22 3.55
N ILE A 126 -1.89 3.03 2.92
CA ILE A 126 -1.12 4.09 2.25
C ILE A 126 -1.29 3.89 0.76
N MET A 127 -1.65 4.96 0.06
CA MET A 127 -1.86 4.98 -1.39
C MET A 127 -0.86 5.96 -2.00
N ILE A 128 -0.12 5.50 -3.00
CA ILE A 128 0.86 6.32 -3.72
C ILE A 128 0.41 6.39 -5.18
N THR A 129 0.20 7.59 -5.70
CA THR A 129 -0.14 7.76 -7.11
C THR A 129 1.09 7.51 -7.99
N GLU A 130 0.90 7.08 -9.24
CA GLU A 130 2.01 6.96 -10.21
C GLU A 130 2.76 8.29 -10.41
N ASN A 131 2.07 9.42 -10.26
CA ASN A 131 2.67 10.76 -10.39
C ASN A 131 3.73 11.02 -9.31
N ALA A 132 3.65 10.34 -8.17
CA ALA A 132 4.62 10.46 -7.09
C ALA A 132 6.05 10.11 -7.54
N PHE A 133 6.19 9.30 -8.58
CA PHE A 133 7.48 8.84 -9.09
C PHE A 133 8.11 9.78 -10.13
N HIS A 134 7.42 10.86 -10.56
CA HIS A 134 7.95 11.86 -11.52
C HIS A 134 8.52 11.26 -12.81
N ASP A 135 7.85 10.26 -13.39
CA ASP A 135 8.28 9.53 -14.59
C ASP A 135 9.65 8.83 -14.46
N LEU A 136 10.16 8.64 -13.23
CA LEU A 136 11.38 7.89 -12.98
C LEU A 136 11.06 6.40 -12.81
N PRO A 137 11.94 5.49 -13.28
CA PRO A 137 11.82 4.08 -12.94
C PRO A 137 11.89 3.86 -11.43
N TYR A 138 11.06 2.98 -10.90
CA TYR A 138 10.96 2.71 -9.47
C TYR A 138 10.88 1.22 -9.15
N THR A 139 11.30 0.83 -7.95
CA THR A 139 11.00 -0.49 -7.36
C THR A 139 10.27 -0.28 -6.05
N VAL A 140 9.12 -0.95 -5.91
CA VAL A 140 8.31 -0.93 -4.71
C VAL A 140 7.96 -2.37 -4.31
N ASP A 141 8.28 -2.73 -3.07
CA ASP A 141 8.01 -4.05 -2.49
C ASP A 141 7.68 -3.89 -0.99
N ASP A 142 7.46 -5.01 -0.32
CA ASP A 142 7.35 -5.09 1.13
C ASP A 142 8.60 -4.50 1.82
N THR A 143 8.38 -3.74 2.89
CA THR A 143 9.42 -3.20 3.77
C THR A 143 9.24 -3.74 5.19
N GLU A 144 10.01 -3.23 6.16
CA GLU A 144 9.81 -3.58 7.57
C GLU A 144 8.40 -3.19 8.06
N HIS A 145 7.92 -2.00 7.65
CA HIS A 145 6.65 -1.45 8.13
C HIS A 145 5.51 -1.58 7.11
N LEU A 146 5.83 -1.66 5.82
CA LEU A 146 4.86 -1.65 4.73
C LEU A 146 4.73 -3.04 4.11
N THR A 147 3.51 -3.42 3.76
CA THR A 147 3.25 -4.60 2.92
C THR A 147 2.60 -4.17 1.63
N TYR A 148 3.28 -4.40 0.50
CA TYR A 148 2.79 -4.03 -0.81
C TYR A 148 1.59 -4.90 -1.20
N LEU A 149 0.46 -4.22 -1.45
CA LEU A 149 -0.81 -4.80 -1.87
C LEU A 149 -1.00 -4.69 -3.38
N GLY A 150 0.06 -4.46 -4.16
CA GLY A 150 -0.04 -4.29 -5.59
C GLY A 150 -0.60 -2.92 -5.99
N HIS A 151 -0.88 -2.78 -7.29
CA HIS A 151 -1.47 -1.59 -7.85
C HIS A 151 -2.92 -1.83 -8.29
N VAL A 152 -3.67 -0.74 -8.40
CA VAL A 152 -4.99 -0.67 -9.05
C VAL A 152 -5.02 0.53 -9.99
N ILE A 153 -5.91 0.47 -10.99
CA ILE A 153 -6.20 1.60 -11.88
C ILE A 153 -7.60 2.08 -11.53
N VAL A 154 -7.76 3.39 -11.33
CA VAL A 154 -9.02 4.02 -10.91
C VAL A 154 -9.37 5.16 -11.85
N ASP A 155 -10.65 5.47 -11.95
CA ASP A 155 -11.14 6.64 -12.69
C ASP A 155 -10.94 7.91 -11.85
N VAL A 156 -10.63 9.04 -12.50
CA VAL A 156 -10.38 10.36 -11.89
C VAL A 156 -11.62 11.25 -11.90
#